data_AF-A0A1D2AAK4-F1
#
_entry.id   AF-A0A1D2AAK4-F1
#
_cell.length_a   1.000
_cell.length_b   1.000
_cell.length_c   1.000
_cell.angle_alpha   90.00
_cell.angle_beta   90.00
_cell.angle_gamma   90.00
#
_symmetry.space_group_name_H-M   'P 1'
#
loop_
_entity.id
_entity.type
_entity.pdbx_description
1 polymer ?
#
loop_
_entity_poly.entity_id
_entity_poly.type
_entity_poly.pdbx_seq_one_letter_code
_entity_poly.pdbx_strand_id
1 'polypeptide(L)'
;MAVASAEGVSLAGLLEESGPGADAPALLARLPPPTDRAVAEVAGLLTASPSTWDAEALGSALHAAAPSLSLLGVAQALQAGALPPPPSPAGLRALVSFWHGLSGGGAFPVDVLLGGAAWPRADAHAAVLRHALAAPPGLLDWTAGPGAETRTAPPPGVPASSPWLRADVYATLAALARAGAAREAAAALEGALRTHAELAARGVARAPGGWGDDAAPRGVLARALDATPAPACLDVAAGAAGAGALPDLERWLGGAVGARGPDLLQDCLQFLEARLDARADPPLEVLVPFLRVLAAHAHALPPASHPALERVRRGALRRHPGLAADPALGDEARAPGPDSPPDGPFGEEVEAEANATFQRVYTEALPVATLVAELARMAGSAERRERRLHDCVVHNLFDEYRFLARYPDRELELTGELWGRVMAARLVTGAPLAVAQRHLLDALGTNAPGSRMHAFGLRAARALAPRLPDWPEFAAQLAEAPGLDPALRAAATGAARGGGDGGGDGASSPGAGG
;
A
#
# COMPACT_ATOMS: atom_id res chain seq x y z
N MET A 1 -57.07 -17.24 0.27
CA MET A 1 -57.51 -17.00 1.65
C MET A 1 -57.22 -15.55 2.00
N ALA A 2 -58.17 -14.67 1.66
CA ALA A 2 -58.17 -13.28 2.07
C ALA A 2 -58.76 -13.23 3.48
N VAL A 3 -57.95 -12.86 4.47
CA VAL A 3 -58.45 -12.30 5.73
C VAL A 3 -58.29 -10.80 5.59
N ALA A 4 -59.44 -10.14 5.58
CA ALA A 4 -59.58 -8.70 5.44
C ALA A 4 -58.77 -7.96 6.51
N SER A 5 -57.99 -6.98 6.06
CA SER A 5 -57.50 -5.87 6.87
C SER A 5 -58.70 -5.23 7.58
N ALA A 6 -58.79 -5.44 8.89
CA ALA A 6 -59.56 -4.56 9.74
C ALA A 6 -58.82 -3.21 9.76
N GLU A 7 -59.45 -2.22 9.13
CA GLU A 7 -59.16 -0.79 9.15
C GLU A 7 -57.79 -0.38 8.59
N GLY A 8 -57.82 0.16 7.36
CA GLY A 8 -56.68 0.68 6.60
C GLY A 8 -56.11 1.98 7.15
N VAL A 9 -55.88 2.04 8.46
CA VAL A 9 -55.34 3.19 9.14
C VAL A 9 -53.86 2.95 9.44
N SER A 10 -52.98 3.62 8.69
CA SER A 10 -51.54 3.57 8.96
C SER A 10 -51.24 4.29 10.28
N LEU A 11 -50.38 3.71 11.12
CA LEU A 11 -49.88 4.34 12.36
C LEU A 11 -49.32 5.75 12.07
N ALA A 12 -48.62 5.88 10.95
CA ALA A 12 -48.09 7.14 10.44
C ALA A 12 -49.22 8.14 10.13
N GLY A 13 -50.27 7.69 9.42
CA GLY A 13 -51.43 8.52 9.08
C GLY A 13 -52.24 9.00 10.30
N LEU A 14 -52.38 8.18 11.34
CA LEU A 14 -53.06 8.59 12.59
C LEU A 14 -52.33 9.69 13.34
N LEU A 15 -51.01 9.61 13.37
CA LEU A 15 -50.18 10.61 14.03
C LEU A 15 -50.18 11.93 13.24
N GLU A 16 -50.29 11.88 11.91
CA GLU A 16 -50.52 13.06 11.07
C GLU A 16 -51.89 13.69 11.31
N GLU A 17 -52.95 12.88 11.44
CA GLU A 17 -54.32 13.37 11.67
C GLU A 17 -54.55 13.94 13.09
N SER A 18 -53.86 13.40 14.10
CA SER A 18 -54.09 13.77 15.51
C SER A 18 -53.42 15.07 15.95
N GLY A 19 -52.34 15.49 15.26
CA GLY A 19 -51.62 16.74 15.52
C GLY A 19 -50.84 16.82 16.85
N PRO A 20 -50.11 17.94 17.10
CA PRO A 20 -49.36 18.17 18.34
C PRO A 20 -50.19 18.10 19.62
N GLY A 21 -49.65 17.44 20.65
CA GLY A 21 -50.23 17.45 22.01
C GLY A 21 -51.26 16.35 22.28
N ALA A 22 -51.50 15.47 21.32
CA ALA A 22 -52.26 14.25 21.55
C ALA A 22 -51.45 13.27 22.41
N ASP A 23 -52.14 12.57 23.31
CA ASP A 23 -51.56 11.57 24.20
C ASP A 23 -51.17 10.32 23.38
N ALA A 24 -49.87 10.22 23.04
CA ALA A 24 -49.30 9.11 22.26
C ALA A 24 -49.67 7.74 22.85
N PRO A 25 -49.48 7.47 24.16
CA PRO A 25 -50.00 6.26 24.80
C PRO A 25 -51.49 5.99 24.55
N ALA A 26 -52.35 7.01 24.65
CA ALA A 26 -53.79 6.84 24.44
C ALA A 26 -54.16 6.52 22.99
N LEU A 27 -53.44 7.09 22.01
CA LEU A 27 -53.61 6.78 20.59
C LEU A 27 -53.12 5.37 20.25
N LEU A 28 -51.96 4.96 20.78
CA LEU A 28 -51.38 3.65 20.55
C LEU A 28 -52.20 2.53 21.19
N ALA A 29 -52.84 2.77 22.33
CA ALA A 29 -53.73 1.81 22.98
C ALA A 29 -54.96 1.43 22.13
N ARG A 30 -55.30 2.24 21.12
CA ARG A 30 -56.43 2.01 20.20
C ARG A 30 -56.04 1.22 18.96
N LEU A 31 -54.77 0.87 18.79
CA LEU A 31 -54.24 0.23 17.60
C LEU A 31 -53.74 -1.20 17.86
N PRO A 32 -53.77 -2.08 16.85
CA PRO A 32 -53.03 -3.34 16.91
C PRO A 32 -51.52 -3.07 17.09
N PRO A 33 -50.77 -4.01 17.68
CA PRO A 33 -49.33 -3.85 17.89
C PRO A 33 -48.63 -3.56 16.54
N PRO A 34 -47.89 -2.45 16.43
CA PRO A 34 -47.32 -2.03 15.16
C PRO A 34 -46.18 -2.95 14.74
N THR A 35 -46.00 -3.10 13.42
CA THR A 35 -44.87 -3.82 12.84
C THR A 35 -43.59 -2.99 12.92
N ASP A 36 -42.42 -3.65 12.88
CA ASP A 36 -41.12 -2.97 12.83
C ASP A 36 -41.05 -1.90 11.72
N ARG A 37 -41.65 -2.21 10.55
CA ARG A 37 -41.74 -1.28 9.42
C ARG A 37 -42.63 -0.07 9.72
N ALA A 38 -43.79 -0.28 10.33
CA ALA A 38 -44.68 0.82 10.70
C ALA A 38 -44.01 1.77 11.70
N VAL A 39 -43.25 1.25 12.66
CA VAL A 39 -42.45 2.05 13.59
C VAL A 39 -41.36 2.84 12.87
N ALA A 40 -40.69 2.24 11.88
CA ALA A 40 -39.70 2.95 11.06
C ALA A 40 -40.32 4.06 10.20
N GLU A 41 -41.54 3.87 9.69
CA GLU A 41 -42.28 4.90 8.95
C GLU A 41 -42.65 6.11 9.84
N VAL A 42 -43.01 5.86 11.11
CA VAL A 42 -43.22 6.94 12.11
C VAL A 42 -41.94 7.73 12.36
N ALA A 43 -40.80 7.05 12.53
CA ALA A 43 -39.52 7.71 12.64
C ALA A 43 -39.22 8.56 11.39
N GLY A 44 -39.61 8.06 10.20
CA GLY A 44 -39.59 8.82 8.96
C GLY A 44 -40.36 10.13 9.05
N LEU A 45 -41.63 10.10 9.46
CA LEU A 45 -42.46 11.30 9.60
C LEU A 45 -41.84 12.35 10.53
N LEU A 46 -41.28 11.92 11.66
CA LEU A 46 -40.64 12.81 12.63
C LEU A 46 -39.44 13.57 12.04
N THR A 47 -38.83 13.05 10.97
CA THR A 47 -37.66 13.63 10.31
C THR A 47 -37.99 14.54 9.12
N ALA A 48 -39.15 14.37 8.48
CA ALA A 48 -39.57 15.12 7.28
C ALA A 48 -40.12 16.53 7.56
N SER A 49 -40.71 16.75 8.74
CA SER A 49 -41.31 18.02 9.13
C SER A 49 -40.70 18.51 10.45
N PRO A 50 -40.78 19.80 10.80
CA PRO A 50 -40.64 20.19 12.20
C PRO A 50 -41.75 19.48 12.97
N SER A 51 -41.46 18.30 13.51
CA SER A 51 -42.39 17.54 14.32
C SER A 51 -42.61 18.30 15.61
N THR A 52 -43.87 18.54 15.92
CA THR A 52 -44.30 19.12 17.19
C THR A 52 -44.54 18.04 18.25
N TRP A 53 -44.34 16.78 17.88
CA TRP A 53 -44.36 15.61 18.75
C TRP A 53 -43.04 15.54 19.54
N ASP A 54 -43.14 15.20 20.82
CA ASP A 54 -41.97 14.78 21.59
C ASP A 54 -41.54 13.39 21.11
N ALA A 55 -40.46 13.38 20.32
CA ALA A 55 -39.93 12.18 19.70
C ALA A 55 -39.56 11.10 20.73
N GLU A 56 -38.97 11.48 21.85
CA GLU A 56 -38.54 10.55 22.90
C GLU A 56 -39.73 9.96 23.65
N ALA A 57 -40.73 10.80 23.98
CA ALA A 57 -41.96 10.33 24.61
C ALA A 57 -42.73 9.36 23.70
N LEU A 58 -42.81 9.66 22.39
CA LEU A 58 -43.46 8.79 21.41
C LEU A 58 -42.71 7.45 21.25
N GLY A 59 -41.37 7.48 21.20
CA GLY A 59 -40.56 6.27 21.19
C GLY A 59 -40.78 5.41 22.44
N SER A 60 -40.82 6.04 23.62
CA SER A 60 -41.08 5.35 24.90
C SER A 60 -42.48 4.75 24.96
N ALA A 61 -43.48 5.44 24.43
CA ALA A 61 -44.84 4.93 24.35
C ALA A 61 -44.94 3.71 23.41
N LEU A 62 -44.23 3.72 22.29
CA LEU A 62 -44.14 2.59 21.38
C LEU A 62 -43.38 1.40 21.99
N HIS A 63 -42.31 1.66 22.74
CA HIS A 63 -41.59 0.63 23.50
C HIS A 63 -42.52 -0.09 24.48
N ALA A 64 -43.36 0.65 25.20
CA ALA A 64 -44.33 0.09 26.14
C ALA A 64 -45.50 -0.65 25.44
N ALA A 65 -45.97 -0.13 24.31
CA ALA A 65 -47.12 -0.68 23.59
C ALA A 65 -46.78 -1.91 22.73
N ALA A 66 -45.52 -2.09 22.34
CA ALA A 66 -45.08 -3.14 21.41
C ALA A 66 -43.93 -4.00 21.98
N PRO A 67 -44.16 -4.86 22.98
CA PRO A 67 -43.11 -5.67 23.61
C PRO A 67 -42.46 -6.71 22.67
N SER A 68 -43.09 -7.02 21.53
CA SER A 68 -42.55 -7.92 20.50
C SER A 68 -41.72 -7.20 19.42
N LEU A 69 -41.50 -5.90 19.56
CA LEU A 69 -40.78 -5.08 18.57
C LEU A 69 -39.31 -5.51 18.46
N SER A 70 -38.84 -5.70 17.23
CA SER A 70 -37.42 -5.96 16.97
C SER A 70 -36.70 -4.66 16.62
N LEU A 71 -35.84 -4.15 17.52
CA LEU A 71 -35.02 -2.98 17.23
C LEU A 71 -34.13 -3.18 15.99
N LEU A 72 -33.64 -4.41 15.76
CA LEU A 72 -32.92 -4.75 14.55
C LEU A 72 -33.81 -4.65 13.30
N GLY A 73 -35.06 -5.14 13.39
CA GLY A 73 -36.04 -5.04 12.30
C GLY A 73 -36.39 -3.59 11.98
N VAL A 74 -36.54 -2.74 13.01
CA VAL A 74 -36.76 -1.30 12.84
C VAL A 74 -35.55 -0.65 12.16
N ALA A 75 -34.32 -0.94 12.61
CA ALA A 75 -33.09 -0.45 11.98
C ALA A 75 -32.98 -0.85 10.49
N GLN A 76 -33.31 -2.10 10.17
CA GLN A 76 -33.34 -2.59 8.78
C GLN A 76 -34.42 -1.90 7.94
N ALA A 77 -35.60 -1.64 8.52
CA ALA A 77 -36.67 -0.93 7.84
C ALA A 77 -36.32 0.56 7.59
N LEU A 78 -35.62 1.21 8.53
CA LEU A 78 -35.07 2.56 8.35
C LEU A 78 -34.08 2.60 7.17
N GLN A 79 -33.17 1.63 7.11
CA GLN A 79 -32.23 1.47 6.00
C GLN A 79 -32.94 1.25 4.67
N ALA A 80 -34.02 0.47 4.65
CA ALA A 80 -34.79 0.12 3.45
C ALA A 80 -35.73 1.24 2.92
N GLY A 81 -35.52 2.49 3.35
CA GLY A 81 -36.22 3.65 2.80
C GLY A 81 -37.40 4.17 3.62
N ALA A 82 -37.54 3.77 4.88
CA ALA A 82 -38.53 4.38 5.78
C ALA A 82 -38.12 5.80 6.25
N LEU A 83 -36.90 6.26 5.94
CA LEU A 83 -36.44 7.63 6.21
C LEU A 83 -36.63 8.55 4.98
N PRO A 84 -37.36 9.67 5.10
CA PRO A 84 -37.51 10.66 4.04
C PRO A 84 -36.24 11.49 3.85
N PRO A 85 -35.87 11.83 2.59
CA PRO A 85 -34.71 12.67 2.32
C PRO A 85 -35.03 14.10 1.84
N PRO A 86 -34.20 15.12 2.18
CA PRO A 86 -33.12 15.12 3.17
C PRO A 86 -33.64 15.54 4.56
N PRO A 87 -33.32 14.81 5.65
CA PRO A 87 -33.68 15.24 6.99
C PRO A 87 -32.81 16.43 7.39
N SER A 88 -33.44 17.46 7.96
CA SER A 88 -32.72 18.60 8.54
C SER A 88 -31.88 18.17 9.77
N PRO A 89 -30.91 18.98 10.24
CA PRO A 89 -30.23 18.73 11.51
C PRO A 89 -31.20 18.54 12.71
N ALA A 90 -32.37 19.16 12.65
CA ALA A 90 -33.43 18.97 13.65
C ALA A 90 -34.10 17.59 13.51
N GLY A 91 -34.38 17.16 12.28
CA GLY A 91 -34.90 15.82 12.00
C GLY A 91 -33.96 14.71 12.47
N LEU A 92 -32.65 14.87 12.27
CA LEU A 92 -31.67 13.90 12.78
C LEU A 92 -31.70 13.82 14.32
N ARG A 93 -31.83 14.96 15.02
CA ARG A 93 -31.99 14.96 16.48
C ARG A 93 -33.27 14.25 16.91
N ALA A 94 -34.38 14.52 16.24
CA ALA A 94 -35.65 13.85 16.51
C ALA A 94 -35.54 12.32 16.31
N LEU A 95 -34.84 11.86 15.26
CA LEU A 95 -34.58 10.43 15.04
C LEU A 95 -33.79 9.80 16.20
N VAL A 96 -32.74 10.47 16.66
CA VAL A 96 -31.92 9.97 17.79
C VAL A 96 -32.73 9.94 19.08
N SER A 97 -33.50 11.00 19.38
CA SER A 97 -34.39 11.05 20.55
C SER A 97 -35.49 9.99 20.48
N PHE A 98 -36.10 9.79 19.32
CA PHE A 98 -37.09 8.74 19.09
C PHE A 98 -36.51 7.36 19.36
N TRP A 99 -35.33 7.08 18.83
CA TRP A 99 -34.65 5.82 19.05
C TRP A 99 -34.28 5.61 20.53
N HIS A 100 -33.84 6.67 21.22
CA HIS A 100 -33.52 6.60 22.64
C HIS A 100 -34.73 6.13 23.46
N GLY A 101 -35.91 6.73 23.24
CA GLY A 101 -37.15 6.28 23.87
C GLY A 101 -37.54 4.86 23.45
N LEU A 102 -37.46 4.54 22.16
CA LEU A 102 -37.85 3.24 21.61
C LEU A 102 -37.00 2.07 22.13
N SER A 103 -35.72 2.33 22.38
CA SER A 103 -34.76 1.34 22.84
C SER A 103 -34.62 1.28 24.37
N GLY A 104 -35.38 2.09 25.12
CA GLY A 104 -35.29 2.16 26.57
C GLY A 104 -33.98 2.79 27.07
N GLY A 105 -33.46 3.77 26.33
CA GLY A 105 -32.24 4.51 26.68
C GLY A 105 -31.00 4.17 25.84
N GLY A 106 -31.14 3.34 24.81
CA GLY A 106 -30.05 2.95 23.93
C GLY A 106 -29.56 4.07 23.01
N ALA A 107 -28.30 3.98 22.57
CA ALA A 107 -27.74 4.86 21.55
C ALA A 107 -28.27 4.48 20.15
N PHE A 108 -28.43 5.48 19.29
CA PHE A 108 -28.80 5.25 17.89
C PHE A 108 -27.67 4.52 17.14
N PRO A 109 -27.96 3.39 16.46
CA PRO A 109 -26.94 2.62 15.74
C PRO A 109 -26.51 3.35 14.47
N VAL A 110 -25.33 3.96 14.49
CA VAL A 110 -24.77 4.71 13.35
C VAL A 110 -24.63 3.86 12.09
N ASP A 111 -24.54 2.54 12.21
CA ASP A 111 -24.46 1.61 11.08
C ASP A 111 -25.73 1.63 10.20
N VAL A 112 -26.87 2.06 10.75
CA VAL A 112 -28.08 2.37 9.97
C VAL A 112 -27.78 3.42 8.89
N LEU A 113 -26.95 4.40 9.22
CA LEU A 113 -26.54 5.47 8.30
C LEU A 113 -25.39 5.06 7.38
N LEU A 114 -24.75 3.91 7.60
CA LEU A 114 -23.62 3.45 6.80
C LEU A 114 -23.98 2.32 5.81
N GLY A 115 -25.17 1.72 5.93
CA GLY A 115 -25.66 0.57 5.13
C GLY A 115 -26.05 0.87 3.67
N GLY A 116 -25.18 1.52 2.90
CA GLY A 116 -25.45 2.18 1.61
C GLY A 116 -26.37 1.48 0.59
N ALA A 117 -26.31 0.15 0.44
CA ALA A 117 -27.12 -0.57 -0.56
C ALA A 117 -28.62 -0.64 -0.24
N ALA A 118 -29.02 -0.35 1.00
CA ALA A 118 -30.41 -0.41 1.43
C ALA A 118 -31.19 0.88 1.13
N TRP A 119 -30.49 2.00 0.94
CA TRP A 119 -31.13 3.31 0.78
C TRP A 119 -31.68 3.48 -0.66
N PRO A 120 -32.93 3.94 -0.84
CA PRO A 120 -33.55 4.02 -2.18
C PRO A 120 -32.88 5.02 -3.13
N ARG A 121 -32.20 6.03 -2.58
CA ARG A 121 -31.64 7.17 -3.30
C ARG A 121 -30.28 7.54 -2.71
N ALA A 122 -29.26 7.64 -3.56
CA ALA A 122 -27.90 7.93 -3.13
C ALA A 122 -27.71 9.39 -2.67
N ASP A 123 -28.34 10.36 -3.34
CA ASP A 123 -28.30 11.79 -3.01
C ASP A 123 -28.92 12.07 -1.63
N ALA A 124 -30.08 11.45 -1.41
CA ALA A 124 -30.79 11.38 -0.15
C ALA A 124 -29.91 10.84 0.99
N HIS A 125 -29.30 9.68 0.78
CA HIS A 125 -28.44 9.04 1.77
C HIS A 125 -27.20 9.90 2.07
N ALA A 126 -26.56 10.45 1.04
CA ALA A 126 -25.41 11.34 1.20
C ALA A 126 -25.75 12.61 2.00
N ALA A 127 -26.94 13.19 1.80
CA ALA A 127 -27.40 14.34 2.56
C ALA A 127 -27.60 14.02 4.06
N VAL A 128 -28.23 12.88 4.38
CA VAL A 128 -28.41 12.40 5.77
C VAL A 128 -27.05 12.21 6.43
N LEU A 129 -26.15 11.50 5.74
CA LEU A 129 -24.82 11.19 6.26
C LEU A 129 -24.00 12.46 6.49
N ARG A 130 -24.10 13.46 5.60
CA ARG A 130 -23.49 14.77 5.80
C ARG A 130 -23.97 15.46 7.07
N HIS A 131 -25.28 15.42 7.36
CA HIS A 131 -25.81 15.99 8.60
C HIS A 131 -25.34 15.23 9.85
N ALA A 132 -25.24 13.90 9.77
CA ALA A 132 -24.71 13.07 10.84
C ALA A 132 -23.23 13.34 11.12
N LEU A 133 -22.41 13.48 10.08
CA LEU A 133 -20.98 13.77 10.22
C LEU A 133 -20.71 15.19 10.73
N ALA A 134 -21.64 16.12 10.49
CA ALA A 134 -21.59 17.49 11.00
C ALA A 134 -22.29 17.68 12.36
N ALA A 135 -22.83 16.60 12.95
CA ALA A 135 -23.55 16.67 14.21
C ALA A 135 -22.62 17.07 15.38
N PRO A 136 -23.15 17.73 16.43
CA PRO A 136 -22.39 18.02 17.64
C PRO A 136 -21.84 16.74 18.29
N PRO A 137 -20.65 16.80 18.92
CA PRO A 137 -20.11 15.67 19.67
C PRO A 137 -21.13 15.16 20.71
N GLY A 138 -21.29 13.84 20.78
CA GLY A 138 -22.20 13.19 21.73
C GLY A 138 -23.63 12.95 21.23
N LEU A 139 -24.05 13.54 20.10
CA LEU A 139 -25.36 13.19 19.51
C LEU A 139 -25.38 11.76 18.97
N LEU A 140 -24.29 11.33 18.34
CA LEU A 140 -24.13 10.00 17.76
C LEU A 140 -22.88 9.34 18.35
N ASP A 141 -23.00 8.06 18.72
CA ASP A 141 -21.86 7.27 19.18
C ASP A 141 -21.16 6.61 18.00
N TRP A 142 -20.04 7.20 17.58
CA TRP A 142 -19.20 6.66 16.50
C TRP A 142 -18.18 5.62 17.00
N THR A 143 -18.09 5.38 18.30
CA THR A 143 -17.08 4.50 18.91
C THR A 143 -17.53 3.04 19.00
N ALA A 144 -18.84 2.80 19.00
CA ALA A 144 -19.44 1.46 19.05
C ALA A 144 -19.94 0.97 17.68
N GLY A 145 -20.41 -0.28 17.65
CA GLY A 145 -20.99 -0.93 16.49
C GLY A 145 -20.00 -1.81 15.68
N PRO A 146 -20.48 -2.57 14.69
CA PRO A 146 -19.66 -3.50 13.90
C PRO A 146 -18.45 -2.85 13.21
N GLY A 147 -18.55 -1.59 12.80
CA GLY A 147 -17.43 -0.88 12.18
C GLY A 147 -16.38 -0.36 13.16
N ALA A 148 -16.55 -0.55 14.48
CA ALA A 148 -15.60 -0.09 15.48
C ALA A 148 -14.21 -0.75 15.35
N GLU A 149 -14.14 -1.97 14.82
CA GLU A 149 -12.89 -2.70 14.58
C GLU A 149 -12.03 -2.05 13.48
N THR A 150 -12.66 -1.30 12.58
CA THR A 150 -11.97 -0.62 11.47
C THR A 150 -11.38 0.73 11.87
N ARG A 151 -11.46 1.08 13.16
CA ARG A 151 -11.07 2.40 13.67
C ARG A 151 -9.55 2.53 13.75
N THR A 152 -9.04 3.64 13.24
CA THR A 152 -7.62 4.01 13.42
C THR A 152 -7.40 4.66 14.77
N ALA A 153 -6.19 4.52 15.32
CA ALA A 153 -5.79 5.26 16.52
C ALA A 153 -5.95 6.78 16.30
N PRO A 154 -6.50 7.53 17.27
CA PRO A 154 -6.72 8.96 17.13
C PRO A 154 -5.38 9.71 17.08
N PRO A 155 -5.10 10.48 16.01
CA PRO A 155 -3.92 11.33 15.97
C PRO A 155 -4.07 12.53 16.93
N PRO A 156 -2.96 13.24 17.25
CA PRO A 156 -3.00 14.41 18.12
C PRO A 156 -4.03 15.45 17.66
N GLY A 157 -4.85 15.95 18.59
CA GLY A 157 -5.89 16.95 18.31
C GLY A 157 -7.18 16.41 17.68
N VAL A 158 -7.28 15.10 17.42
CA VAL A 158 -8.52 14.45 16.96
C VAL A 158 -9.19 13.72 18.13
N PRO A 159 -10.45 14.03 18.47
CA PRO A 159 -11.18 13.31 19.52
C PRO A 159 -11.34 11.83 19.18
N ALA A 160 -11.23 10.96 20.19
CA ALA A 160 -11.50 9.53 20.04
C ALA A 160 -12.94 9.26 19.54
N SER A 161 -13.90 10.14 19.80
CA SER A 161 -15.27 10.01 19.28
C SER A 161 -15.44 10.45 17.81
N SER A 162 -14.37 10.85 17.13
CA SER A 162 -14.46 11.35 15.75
C SER A 162 -14.96 10.25 14.79
N PRO A 163 -15.96 10.56 13.92
CA PRO A 163 -16.41 9.63 12.89
C PRO A 163 -15.32 9.29 11.89
N TRP A 164 -14.42 10.24 11.63
CA TRP A 164 -13.35 10.16 10.64
C TRP A 164 -12.24 9.16 10.98
N LEU A 165 -12.32 8.53 12.15
CA LEU A 165 -11.46 7.42 12.53
C LEU A 165 -11.94 6.07 11.98
N ARG A 166 -13.22 5.93 11.60
CA ARG A 166 -13.75 4.68 11.05
C ARG A 166 -13.53 4.60 9.53
N ALA A 167 -13.08 3.44 9.04
CA ALA A 167 -12.84 3.25 7.60
C ALA A 167 -14.15 3.14 6.79
N ASP A 168 -15.19 2.59 7.38
CA ASP A 168 -16.50 2.39 6.76
C ASP A 168 -17.21 3.71 6.40
N VAL A 169 -16.99 4.79 7.14
CA VAL A 169 -17.45 6.14 6.79
C VAL A 169 -16.95 6.54 5.39
N TYR A 170 -15.66 6.36 5.13
CA TYR A 170 -15.08 6.67 3.81
C TYR A 170 -15.58 5.70 2.73
N ALA A 171 -15.74 4.41 3.07
CA ALA A 171 -16.26 3.41 2.16
C ALA A 171 -17.70 3.71 1.71
N THR A 172 -18.57 4.12 2.64
CA THR A 172 -19.95 4.52 2.34
C THR A 172 -19.98 5.79 1.50
N LEU A 173 -19.20 6.81 1.83
CA LEU A 173 -19.12 8.04 1.03
C LEU A 173 -18.61 7.77 -0.40
N ALA A 174 -17.61 6.91 -0.55
CA ALA A 174 -17.07 6.51 -1.85
C ALA A 174 -18.09 5.70 -2.67
N ALA A 175 -18.84 4.80 -2.02
CA ALA A 175 -19.93 4.07 -2.66
C ALA A 175 -21.06 5.00 -3.14
N LEU A 176 -21.39 6.02 -2.34
CA LEU A 176 -22.38 7.03 -2.70
C LEU A 176 -21.93 7.93 -3.84
N ALA A 177 -20.65 8.30 -3.87
CA ALA A 177 -20.09 9.03 -5.00
C ALA A 177 -20.25 8.25 -6.31
N ARG A 178 -19.89 6.96 -6.31
CA ARG A 178 -20.07 6.05 -7.46
C ARG A 178 -21.53 5.82 -7.84
N ALA A 179 -22.46 5.98 -6.90
CA ALA A 179 -23.90 5.90 -7.13
C ALA A 179 -24.53 7.22 -7.61
N GLY A 180 -23.72 8.25 -7.93
CA GLY A 180 -24.18 9.53 -8.50
C GLY A 180 -24.32 10.68 -7.49
N ALA A 181 -23.96 10.47 -6.23
CA ALA A 181 -24.01 11.49 -5.16
C ALA A 181 -22.63 12.08 -4.81
N ALA A 182 -21.75 12.20 -5.81
CA ALA A 182 -20.36 12.63 -5.64
C ALA A 182 -20.23 14.02 -5.02
N ARG A 183 -21.11 14.96 -5.40
CA ARG A 183 -21.09 16.34 -4.89
C ARG A 183 -21.41 16.37 -3.39
N GLU A 184 -22.42 15.64 -2.96
CA GLU A 184 -22.87 15.54 -1.57
C GLU A 184 -21.82 14.82 -0.72
N ALA A 185 -21.24 13.73 -1.24
CA ALA A 185 -20.18 12.98 -0.58
C ALA A 185 -18.92 13.86 -0.40
N ALA A 186 -18.52 14.62 -1.43
CA ALA A 186 -17.43 15.57 -1.33
C ALA A 186 -17.73 16.69 -0.32
N ALA A 187 -18.96 17.21 -0.29
CA ALA A 187 -19.38 18.23 0.67
C ALA A 187 -19.32 17.72 2.12
N ALA A 188 -19.60 16.44 2.36
CA ALA A 188 -19.48 15.83 3.68
C ALA A 188 -18.03 15.78 4.20
N LEU A 189 -17.06 15.64 3.31
CA LEU A 189 -15.63 15.64 3.66
C LEU A 189 -15.09 17.03 4.00
N GLU A 190 -15.69 18.11 3.51
CA GLU A 190 -15.11 19.45 3.60
C GLU A 190 -14.83 19.90 5.05
N GLY A 191 -15.70 19.52 6.00
CA GLY A 191 -15.47 19.78 7.42
C GLY A 191 -14.18 19.12 7.92
N ALA A 192 -14.01 17.84 7.61
CA ALA A 192 -12.84 17.05 8.00
C ALA A 192 -11.57 17.54 7.32
N LEU A 193 -11.65 17.93 6.04
CA LEU A 193 -10.52 18.47 5.30
C LEU A 193 -10.03 19.81 5.85
N ARG A 194 -10.90 20.58 6.52
CA ARG A 194 -10.51 21.84 7.19
C ARG A 194 -9.88 21.63 8.55
N THR A 195 -10.34 20.65 9.33
CA THR A 195 -9.89 20.46 10.71
C THR A 195 -8.82 19.39 10.87
N HIS A 196 -8.90 18.32 10.09
CA HIS A 196 -8.10 17.10 10.20
C HIS A 196 -7.72 16.56 8.81
N ALA A 197 -7.16 17.43 7.96
CA ALA A 197 -6.88 17.18 6.55
C ALA A 197 -6.13 15.86 6.30
N GLU A 198 -5.08 15.59 7.07
CA GLU A 198 -4.27 14.38 6.91
C GLU A 198 -5.08 13.10 7.18
N LEU A 199 -5.86 13.06 8.26
CA LEU A 199 -6.71 11.91 8.61
C LEU A 199 -7.73 11.66 7.48
N ALA A 200 -8.39 12.72 7.04
CA ALA A 200 -9.36 12.65 5.97
C ALA A 200 -8.73 12.18 4.65
N ALA A 201 -7.56 12.70 4.27
CA ALA A 201 -6.87 12.30 3.05
C ALA A 201 -6.43 10.83 3.09
N ARG A 202 -5.93 10.35 4.23
CA ARG A 202 -5.60 8.92 4.43
C ARG A 202 -6.82 8.02 4.30
N GLY A 203 -7.95 8.43 4.87
CA GLY A 203 -9.22 7.69 4.75
C GLY A 203 -9.75 7.66 3.32
N VAL A 204 -9.76 8.82 2.64
CA VAL A 204 -10.16 8.95 1.24
C VAL A 204 -9.31 8.07 0.32
N ALA A 205 -7.98 8.05 0.52
CA ALA A 205 -7.05 7.25 -0.27
C ALA A 205 -7.23 5.73 -0.07
N ARG A 206 -7.71 5.29 1.10
CA ARG A 206 -7.91 3.87 1.45
C ARG A 206 -9.33 3.36 1.17
N ALA A 207 -10.23 4.23 0.72
CA ALA A 207 -11.62 3.87 0.50
C ALA A 207 -11.74 2.79 -0.60
N PRO A 208 -12.41 1.65 -0.33
CA PRO A 208 -12.50 0.54 -1.27
C PRO A 208 -13.30 0.93 -2.52
N GLY A 209 -12.80 0.50 -3.68
CA GLY A 209 -13.42 0.78 -4.98
C GLY A 209 -13.27 2.23 -5.46
N GLY A 210 -12.55 3.08 -4.72
CA GLY A 210 -12.32 4.48 -5.08
C GLY A 210 -13.59 5.32 -5.13
N TRP A 211 -13.44 6.57 -5.56
CA TRP A 211 -14.49 7.58 -5.57
C TRP A 211 -15.22 7.71 -6.93
N GLY A 212 -14.89 6.85 -7.90
CA GLY A 212 -15.38 6.95 -9.28
C GLY A 212 -14.64 7.99 -10.12
N ASP A 213 -14.97 8.04 -11.42
CA ASP A 213 -14.32 8.93 -12.42
C ASP A 213 -14.80 10.40 -12.34
N ASP A 214 -15.13 10.89 -11.14
CA ASP A 214 -16.06 12.00 -10.89
C ASP A 214 -16.03 13.20 -11.85
N ALA A 215 -17.25 13.65 -12.20
CA ALA A 215 -17.60 14.90 -12.87
C ALA A 215 -17.21 16.20 -12.11
N ALA A 216 -16.37 16.11 -11.07
CA ALA A 216 -15.78 17.25 -10.39
C ALA A 216 -14.48 17.68 -11.11
N PRO A 217 -14.20 18.98 -11.26
CA PRO A 217 -13.01 19.46 -12.00
C PRO A 217 -11.67 18.98 -11.43
N ARG A 218 -11.65 18.47 -10.19
CA ARG A 218 -10.57 17.68 -9.57
C ARG A 218 -11.22 16.58 -8.72
N GLY A 219 -10.85 15.32 -8.91
CA GLY A 219 -11.39 14.19 -8.15
C GLY A 219 -11.23 14.35 -6.63
N VAL A 220 -12.06 13.64 -5.84
CA VAL A 220 -12.13 13.80 -4.37
C VAL A 220 -10.77 13.62 -3.69
N LEU A 221 -10.00 12.61 -4.10
CA LEU A 221 -8.65 12.37 -3.59
C LEU A 221 -7.71 13.54 -3.85
N ALA A 222 -7.71 14.10 -5.07
CA ALA A 222 -6.86 15.24 -5.40
C ALA A 222 -7.19 16.47 -4.53
N ARG A 223 -8.48 16.74 -4.29
CA ARG A 223 -8.91 17.82 -3.38
C ARG A 223 -8.45 17.56 -1.95
N ALA A 224 -8.49 16.31 -1.49
CA ALA A 224 -8.03 15.96 -0.14
C ALA A 224 -6.51 16.15 0.02
N LEU A 225 -5.74 15.77 -1.00
CA LEU A 225 -4.30 16.00 -1.04
C LEU A 225 -3.96 17.50 -1.09
N ASP A 226 -4.70 18.27 -1.91
CA ASP A 226 -4.53 19.72 -2.03
C ASP A 226 -4.80 20.45 -0.71
N ALA A 227 -5.73 19.95 0.11
CA ALA A 227 -6.01 20.48 1.45
C ALA A 227 -5.02 20.02 2.53
N THR A 228 -4.23 18.97 2.27
CA THR A 228 -3.29 18.40 3.23
C THR A 228 -1.91 19.08 3.13
N PRO A 229 -1.33 19.58 4.24
CA PRO A 229 0.01 20.15 4.23
C PRO A 229 1.09 19.12 3.86
N ALA A 230 2.24 19.60 3.38
CA ALA A 230 3.45 18.79 3.30
C ALA A 230 4.06 18.61 4.72
N PRO A 231 4.75 17.48 4.99
CA PRO A 231 5.06 16.38 4.07
C PRO A 231 3.92 15.34 3.93
N ALA A 232 2.89 15.41 4.80
CA ALA A 232 1.85 14.38 4.88
C ALA A 232 1.13 14.11 3.54
N CYS A 233 0.83 15.15 2.75
CA CYS A 233 0.22 14.95 1.43
C CYS A 233 1.05 14.09 0.48
N LEU A 234 2.38 14.18 0.53
CA LEU A 234 3.27 13.39 -0.32
C LEU A 234 3.22 11.91 0.06
N ASP A 235 3.17 11.60 1.36
CA ASP A 235 3.04 10.23 1.85
C ASP A 235 1.71 9.60 1.46
N VAL A 236 0.62 10.37 1.58
CA VAL A 236 -0.71 9.92 1.17
C VAL A 236 -0.77 9.72 -0.35
N ALA A 237 -0.23 10.65 -1.14
CA ALA A 237 -0.21 10.57 -2.59
C ALA A 237 0.60 9.35 -3.09
N ALA A 238 1.77 9.10 -2.52
CA ALA A 238 2.59 7.94 -2.86
C ALA A 238 1.92 6.61 -2.48
N GLY A 239 1.30 6.54 -1.30
CA GLY A 239 0.53 5.37 -0.90
C GLY A 239 -0.66 5.12 -1.83
N ALA A 240 -1.38 6.19 -2.21
CA ALA A 240 -2.50 6.10 -3.14
C ALA A 240 -2.06 5.67 -4.55
N ALA A 241 -0.91 6.17 -5.03
CA ALA A 241 -0.34 5.77 -6.31
C ALA A 241 0.05 4.29 -6.32
N GLY A 242 0.75 3.82 -5.28
CA GLY A 242 1.11 2.40 -5.15
C GLY A 242 -0.10 1.46 -5.03
N ALA A 243 -1.24 1.96 -4.50
CA ALA A 243 -2.50 1.24 -4.44
C ALA A 243 -3.37 1.40 -5.71
N GLY A 244 -2.93 2.18 -6.71
CA GLY A 244 -3.68 2.45 -7.94
C GLY A 244 -4.85 3.45 -7.79
N ALA A 245 -5.05 4.05 -6.62
CA ALA A 245 -6.10 5.04 -6.37
C ALA A 245 -5.76 6.43 -6.93
N LEU A 246 -4.48 6.71 -7.19
CA LEU A 246 -4.00 7.91 -7.88
C LEU A 246 -3.16 7.50 -9.10
N PRO A 247 -3.79 7.19 -10.26
CA PRO A 247 -3.09 6.63 -11.40
C PRO A 247 -2.12 7.62 -12.07
N ASP A 248 -2.41 8.92 -12.01
CA ASP A 248 -1.58 9.98 -12.60
C ASP A 248 -0.95 10.87 -11.51
N LEU A 249 -0.05 10.24 -10.73
CA LEU A 249 0.71 10.92 -9.68
C LEU A 249 1.56 12.07 -10.23
N GLU A 250 2.15 11.91 -11.42
CA GLU A 250 3.02 12.91 -12.05
C GLU A 250 2.24 14.20 -12.37
N ARG A 251 1.06 14.07 -12.98
CA ARG A 251 0.19 15.22 -13.27
C ARG A 251 -0.29 15.93 -12.01
N TRP A 252 -0.72 15.17 -11.00
CA TRP A 252 -1.14 15.78 -9.73
C TRP A 252 0.03 16.53 -9.08
N LEU A 253 1.20 15.90 -9.01
CA LEU A 253 2.38 16.48 -8.37
C LEU A 253 2.86 17.75 -9.11
N GLY A 254 2.85 17.75 -10.45
CA GLY A 254 3.14 18.95 -11.24
C GLY A 254 2.15 20.09 -10.98
N GLY A 255 0.86 19.78 -10.87
CA GLY A 255 -0.17 20.76 -10.50
C GLY A 255 0.00 21.29 -9.07
N ALA A 256 0.38 20.42 -8.13
CA ALA A 256 0.63 20.79 -6.74
C ALA A 256 1.87 21.69 -6.60
N VAL A 257 2.94 21.41 -7.34
CA VAL A 257 4.14 22.27 -7.42
C VAL A 257 3.79 23.62 -8.02
N GLY A 258 3.00 23.67 -9.10
CA GLY A 258 2.55 24.93 -9.67
C GLY A 258 1.72 25.79 -8.70
N ALA A 259 0.97 25.16 -7.79
CA ALA A 259 0.14 25.85 -6.80
C ALA A 259 0.88 26.25 -5.52
N ARG A 260 1.81 25.42 -5.04
CA ARG A 260 2.53 25.62 -3.76
C ARG A 260 3.94 26.18 -3.90
N GLY A 261 4.48 26.19 -5.13
CA GLY A 261 5.78 26.77 -5.44
C GLY A 261 6.97 25.93 -4.96
N PRO A 262 8.13 26.57 -4.73
CA PRO A 262 9.40 25.89 -4.52
C PRO A 262 9.50 25.14 -3.18
N ASP A 263 8.72 25.52 -2.16
CA ASP A 263 8.71 24.83 -0.86
C ASP A 263 8.31 23.35 -1.01
N LEU A 264 7.30 23.07 -1.85
CA LEU A 264 6.88 21.70 -2.13
C LEU A 264 7.97 20.90 -2.88
N LEU A 265 8.77 21.55 -3.73
CA LEU A 265 9.90 20.88 -4.38
C LEU A 265 10.97 20.47 -3.37
N GLN A 266 11.22 21.32 -2.37
CA GLN A 266 12.12 20.98 -1.26
C GLN A 266 11.56 19.82 -0.44
N ASP A 267 10.26 19.81 -0.15
CA ASP A 267 9.60 18.70 0.52
C ASP A 267 9.69 17.39 -0.30
N CYS A 268 9.57 17.48 -1.63
CA CYS A 268 9.74 16.33 -2.53
C CYS A 268 11.16 15.75 -2.49
N LEU A 269 12.18 16.61 -2.40
CA LEU A 269 13.57 16.16 -2.25
C LEU A 269 13.75 15.41 -0.93
N GLN A 270 13.34 16.01 0.18
CA GLN A 270 13.46 15.40 1.50
C GLN A 270 12.67 14.08 1.61
N PHE A 271 11.49 14.05 1.00
CA PHE A 271 10.64 12.87 0.89
C PHE A 271 11.30 11.71 0.14
N LEU A 272 11.98 12.00 -0.97
CA LEU A 272 12.71 10.98 -1.74
C LEU A 272 14.00 10.56 -1.06
N GLU A 273 14.78 11.47 -0.46
CA GLU A 273 15.98 11.12 0.31
C GLU A 273 15.62 10.12 1.42
N ALA A 274 14.59 10.40 2.22
CA ALA A 274 14.15 9.51 3.29
C ALA A 274 13.75 8.10 2.78
N ARG A 275 13.14 8.00 1.59
CA ARG A 275 12.78 6.71 0.97
C ARG A 275 13.97 5.97 0.38
N LEU A 276 14.92 6.68 -0.20
CA LEU A 276 16.14 6.09 -0.76
C LEU A 276 17.13 5.65 0.32
N ASP A 277 17.03 6.22 1.52
CA ASP A 277 17.78 5.79 2.70
C ASP A 277 17.10 4.61 3.43
N ALA A 278 15.80 4.37 3.19
CA ALA A 278 15.07 3.26 3.76
C ALA A 278 15.58 1.90 3.24
N ARG A 279 15.46 0.85 4.07
CA ARG A 279 15.90 -0.51 3.69
C ARG A 279 15.11 -1.11 2.54
N ALA A 280 13.81 -0.84 2.47
CA ALA A 280 12.95 -1.30 1.38
C ALA A 280 13.14 -0.39 0.16
N ASP A 281 13.19 -0.97 -1.03
CA ASP A 281 13.24 -0.21 -2.27
C ASP A 281 11.90 0.48 -2.53
N PRO A 282 11.89 1.79 -2.84
CA PRO A 282 10.66 2.48 -3.18
C PRO A 282 10.09 1.96 -4.52
N PRO A 283 8.77 1.79 -4.65
CA PRO A 283 8.15 1.39 -5.92
C PRO A 283 8.42 2.42 -7.02
N LEU A 284 8.67 1.95 -8.25
CA LEU A 284 8.97 2.81 -9.39
C LEU A 284 7.80 3.73 -9.75
N GLU A 285 6.57 3.28 -9.49
CA GLU A 285 5.31 4.02 -9.64
C GLU A 285 5.25 5.26 -8.75
N VAL A 286 6.05 5.30 -7.68
CA VAL A 286 6.22 6.48 -6.82
C VAL A 286 7.49 7.22 -7.19
N LEU A 287 8.61 6.52 -7.36
CA LEU A 287 9.91 7.15 -7.56
C LEU A 287 9.99 7.95 -8.87
N VAL A 288 9.53 7.38 -9.98
CA VAL A 288 9.67 7.98 -11.32
C VAL A 288 8.86 9.28 -11.47
N PRO A 289 7.56 9.35 -11.09
CA PRO A 289 6.80 10.59 -11.14
C PRO A 289 7.46 11.75 -10.37
N PHE A 290 7.97 11.48 -9.17
CA PHE A 290 8.65 12.52 -8.38
C PHE A 290 9.95 12.98 -9.05
N LEU A 291 10.77 12.06 -9.57
CA LEU A 291 12.00 12.41 -10.29
C LEU A 291 11.71 13.27 -11.52
N ARG A 292 10.67 12.95 -12.30
CA ARG A 292 10.27 13.71 -13.49
C ARG A 292 9.81 15.12 -13.14
N VAL A 293 8.97 15.27 -12.11
CA VAL A 293 8.53 16.61 -11.67
C VAL A 293 9.69 17.45 -11.16
N LEU A 294 10.60 16.85 -10.37
CA LEU A 294 11.82 17.52 -9.91
C LEU A 294 12.72 17.94 -11.08
N ALA A 295 12.87 17.09 -12.11
CA ALA A 295 13.64 17.41 -13.31
C ALA A 295 13.00 18.57 -14.10
N ALA A 296 11.68 18.54 -14.29
CA ALA A 296 10.93 19.58 -15.00
C ALA A 296 11.01 20.95 -14.30
N HIS A 297 11.09 20.95 -12.97
CA HIS A 297 11.16 22.15 -12.15
C HIS A 297 12.53 22.41 -11.54
N ALA A 298 13.60 21.80 -12.07
CA ALA A 298 14.96 21.94 -11.52
C ALA A 298 15.42 23.41 -11.49
N HIS A 299 14.99 24.22 -12.45
CA HIS A 299 15.28 25.65 -12.52
C HIS A 299 14.61 26.49 -11.40
N ALA A 300 13.56 25.95 -10.77
CA ALA A 300 12.84 26.61 -9.68
C ALA A 300 13.40 26.23 -8.29
N LEU A 301 14.30 25.25 -8.22
CA LEU A 301 14.99 24.89 -6.99
C LEU A 301 16.08 25.93 -6.66
N PRO A 302 16.24 26.32 -5.38
CA PRO A 302 17.38 27.11 -4.96
C PRO A 302 18.70 26.40 -5.26
N PRO A 303 19.79 27.12 -5.59
CA PRO A 303 21.11 26.51 -5.81
C PRO A 303 21.61 25.63 -4.65
N ALA A 304 21.20 25.97 -3.42
CA ALA A 304 21.50 25.18 -2.22
C ALA A 304 20.88 23.77 -2.23
N SER A 305 19.82 23.55 -3.00
CA SER A 305 19.11 22.27 -3.11
C SER A 305 19.65 21.38 -4.23
N HIS A 306 20.51 21.90 -5.12
CA HIS A 306 21.10 21.10 -6.21
C HIS A 306 21.89 19.87 -5.72
N PRO A 307 22.71 19.95 -4.66
CA PRO A 307 23.39 18.75 -4.13
C PRO A 307 22.41 17.68 -3.64
N ALA A 308 21.26 18.07 -3.09
CA ALA A 308 20.22 17.14 -2.67
C ALA A 308 19.54 16.47 -3.86
N LEU A 309 19.22 17.24 -4.91
CA LEU A 309 18.69 16.70 -6.16
C LEU A 309 19.64 15.65 -6.78
N GLU A 310 20.94 15.93 -6.82
CA GLU A 310 21.93 14.98 -7.34
C GLU A 310 22.07 13.73 -6.46
N ARG A 311 21.99 13.86 -5.13
CA ARG A 311 21.95 12.70 -4.22
C ARG A 311 20.73 11.82 -4.48
N VAL A 312 19.56 12.43 -4.63
CA VAL A 312 18.31 11.72 -4.94
C VAL A 312 18.42 10.98 -6.27
N ARG A 313 18.88 11.64 -7.34
CA ARG A 313 19.05 11.02 -8.65
C ARG A 313 20.03 9.86 -8.62
N ARG A 314 21.21 10.04 -8.00
CA ARG A 314 22.19 8.96 -7.84
C ARG A 314 21.65 7.84 -6.95
N GLY A 315 20.93 8.15 -5.90
CA GLY A 315 20.28 7.17 -5.03
C GLY A 315 19.27 6.31 -5.78
N ALA A 316 18.42 6.95 -6.59
CA ALA A 316 17.47 6.28 -7.46
C ALA A 316 18.18 5.36 -8.45
N LEU A 317 19.26 5.81 -9.10
CA LEU A 317 20.04 4.99 -10.03
C LEU A 317 20.73 3.80 -9.33
N ARG A 318 21.24 3.98 -8.11
CA ARG A 318 21.84 2.90 -7.31
C ARG A 318 20.83 1.82 -6.94
N ARG A 319 19.61 2.20 -6.55
CA ARG A 319 18.54 1.25 -6.19
C ARG A 319 17.88 0.62 -7.41
N HIS A 320 17.78 1.37 -8.51
CA HIS A 320 17.14 0.93 -9.75
C HIS A 320 17.99 1.24 -10.98
N PRO A 321 18.98 0.39 -11.31
CA PRO A 321 19.87 0.60 -12.46
C PRO A 321 19.14 0.71 -13.81
N GLY A 322 17.96 0.09 -13.93
CA GLY A 322 17.11 0.17 -15.13
C GLY A 322 16.60 1.58 -15.45
N LEU A 323 16.66 2.52 -14.50
CA LEU A 323 16.32 3.91 -14.74
C LEU A 323 17.42 4.67 -15.50
N ALA A 324 18.60 4.09 -15.75
CA ALA A 324 19.71 4.77 -16.41
C ALA A 324 19.30 5.50 -17.71
N ALA A 325 18.38 4.94 -18.49
CA ALA A 325 17.88 5.54 -19.73
C ALA A 325 16.79 6.61 -19.53
N ASP A 326 16.19 6.74 -18.34
CA ASP A 326 15.11 7.70 -18.09
C ASP A 326 15.66 9.14 -18.09
N PRO A 327 15.05 10.06 -18.88
CA PRO A 327 15.50 11.45 -18.97
C PRO A 327 15.38 12.23 -17.65
N ALA A 328 14.57 11.78 -16.69
CA ALA A 328 14.38 12.45 -15.41
C ALA A 328 15.64 12.49 -14.52
N LEU A 329 16.56 11.54 -14.72
CA LEU A 329 17.76 11.44 -13.91
C LEU A 329 18.85 12.45 -14.31
N GLY A 330 18.77 13.07 -15.50
CA GLY A 330 19.79 13.98 -16.01
C GLY A 330 21.13 13.29 -16.29
N ASP A 331 21.96 13.90 -17.13
CA ASP A 331 23.26 13.31 -17.50
C ASP A 331 24.28 13.33 -16.34
N GLU A 332 24.17 14.27 -15.40
CA GLU A 332 25.09 14.39 -14.26
C GLU A 332 24.91 13.32 -13.16
N ALA A 333 23.72 12.73 -13.05
CA ALA A 333 23.50 11.60 -12.16
C ALA A 333 24.10 10.30 -12.72
N ARG A 334 24.26 10.24 -14.05
CA ARG A 334 24.97 9.17 -14.77
C ARG A 334 26.48 9.37 -14.71
N ALA A 335 26.93 10.61 -14.49
CA ALA A 335 28.33 10.92 -14.27
C ALA A 335 28.79 10.40 -12.90
N PRO A 336 30.04 9.92 -12.79
CA PRO A 336 30.64 9.61 -11.50
C PRO A 336 30.55 10.84 -10.58
N GLY A 337 30.15 10.63 -9.32
CA GLY A 337 29.96 11.73 -8.37
C GLY A 337 31.27 12.39 -7.93
N PRO A 338 31.23 13.52 -7.21
CA PRO A 338 32.42 14.19 -6.69
C PRO A 338 33.19 13.35 -5.63
N ASP A 339 32.51 12.39 -4.99
CA ASP A 339 33.10 11.37 -4.11
C ASP A 339 33.42 10.05 -4.83
N SER A 340 33.08 9.96 -6.13
CA SER A 340 33.59 8.89 -6.97
C SER A 340 35.04 9.21 -7.30
N PRO A 341 35.97 8.24 -7.19
CA PRO A 341 37.33 8.44 -7.65
C PRO A 341 37.30 8.98 -9.09
N PRO A 342 38.22 9.88 -9.47
CA PRO A 342 38.28 10.48 -10.81
C PRO A 342 38.30 9.43 -11.94
N ASP A 343 38.63 8.18 -11.61
CA ASP A 343 38.84 7.10 -12.55
C ASP A 343 37.86 5.92 -12.34
N GLY A 344 36.58 6.21 -12.04
CA GLY A 344 35.55 5.17 -11.93
C GLY A 344 35.36 4.59 -10.51
N PRO A 345 34.44 3.61 -10.33
CA PRO A 345 34.06 3.10 -9.00
C PRO A 345 35.24 2.50 -8.21
N PHE A 346 36.29 2.07 -8.91
CA PHE A 346 37.45 1.42 -8.30
C PHE A 346 38.76 2.24 -8.39
N GLY A 347 38.91 3.11 -9.39
CA GLY A 347 40.12 3.92 -9.64
C GLY A 347 41.01 3.33 -10.75
N GLU A 348 41.75 4.14 -11.53
CA GLU A 348 42.43 3.71 -12.77
C GLU A 348 43.47 2.64 -12.45
N GLU A 349 44.22 2.85 -11.37
CA GLU A 349 45.23 1.90 -10.90
C GLU A 349 44.62 0.55 -10.51
N VAL A 350 43.43 0.55 -9.89
CA VAL A 350 42.75 -0.68 -9.45
C VAL A 350 42.12 -1.38 -10.64
N GLU A 351 41.53 -0.64 -11.57
CA GLU A 351 40.96 -1.19 -12.81
C GLU A 351 42.06 -1.75 -13.73
N ALA A 352 43.19 -1.05 -13.85
CA ALA A 352 44.37 -1.53 -14.57
C ALA A 352 44.95 -2.80 -13.94
N GLU A 353 45.02 -2.88 -12.61
CA GLU A 353 45.47 -4.08 -11.89
C GLU A 353 44.47 -5.24 -12.00
N ALA A 354 43.17 -4.97 -11.95
CA ALA A 354 42.13 -5.97 -12.18
C ALA A 354 42.19 -6.52 -13.62
N ASN A 355 42.34 -5.65 -14.61
CA ASN A 355 42.51 -6.05 -16.00
C ASN A 355 43.80 -6.86 -16.22
N ALA A 356 44.93 -6.43 -15.62
CA ALA A 356 46.18 -7.19 -15.65
C ALA A 356 46.03 -8.58 -14.99
N THR A 357 45.19 -8.70 -13.96
CA THR A 357 44.87 -9.97 -13.32
C THR A 357 44.14 -10.91 -14.29
N PHE A 358 43.12 -10.44 -15.01
CA PHE A 358 42.45 -11.23 -16.04
C PHE A 358 43.39 -11.64 -17.19
N GLN A 359 44.25 -10.73 -17.66
CA GLN A 359 45.26 -11.06 -18.67
C GLN A 359 46.20 -12.17 -18.22
N ARG A 360 46.62 -12.17 -16.94
CA ARG A 360 47.45 -13.23 -16.37
C ARG A 360 46.70 -14.56 -16.28
N VAL A 361 45.39 -14.54 -16.04
CA VAL A 361 44.56 -15.76 -16.09
C VAL A 361 44.48 -16.29 -17.50
N TYR A 362 44.17 -15.45 -18.49
CA TYR A 362 44.01 -15.87 -19.89
C TYR A 362 45.33 -16.29 -20.55
N THR A 363 46.45 -15.72 -20.14
CA THR A 363 47.80 -16.17 -20.53
C THR A 363 48.31 -17.35 -19.69
N GLU A 364 47.48 -17.87 -18.79
CA GLU A 364 47.77 -19.00 -17.87
C GLU A 364 48.98 -18.78 -16.95
N ALA A 365 49.48 -17.55 -16.87
CA ALA A 365 50.52 -17.12 -15.92
C ALA A 365 50.01 -17.08 -14.47
N LEU A 366 48.69 -16.99 -14.27
CA LEU A 366 48.02 -17.09 -12.98
C LEU A 366 46.94 -18.18 -13.03
N PRO A 367 47.14 -19.33 -12.36
CA PRO A 367 46.11 -20.36 -12.27
C PRO A 367 44.84 -19.84 -11.57
N VAL A 368 43.66 -20.22 -12.08
CA VAL A 368 42.37 -19.81 -11.51
C VAL A 368 42.25 -20.15 -10.01
N ALA A 369 42.78 -21.30 -9.59
CA ALA A 369 42.81 -21.70 -8.19
C ALA A 369 43.57 -20.71 -7.30
N THR A 370 44.70 -20.21 -7.79
CA THR A 370 45.55 -19.24 -7.11
C THR A 370 44.84 -17.90 -7.00
N LEU A 371 44.24 -17.42 -8.10
CA LEU A 371 43.46 -16.19 -8.09
C LEU A 371 42.31 -16.24 -7.06
N VAL A 372 41.57 -17.35 -6.99
CA VAL A 372 40.47 -17.49 -6.00
C VAL A 372 40.99 -17.46 -4.57
N ALA A 373 42.15 -18.06 -4.30
CA ALA A 373 42.80 -17.98 -2.99
C ALA A 373 43.28 -16.55 -2.66
N GLU A 374 43.83 -15.84 -3.64
CA GLU A 374 44.22 -14.43 -3.51
C GLU A 374 42.99 -13.56 -3.23
N LEU A 375 41.90 -13.73 -3.98
CA LEU A 375 40.64 -13.02 -3.76
C LEU A 375 40.06 -13.29 -2.37
N ALA A 376 40.07 -14.53 -1.89
CA ALA A 376 39.60 -14.87 -0.55
C ALA A 376 40.44 -14.22 0.56
N ARG A 377 41.77 -14.15 0.37
CA ARG A 377 42.65 -13.42 1.28
C ARG A 377 42.36 -11.92 1.26
N MET A 378 42.20 -11.33 0.07
CA MET A 378 41.93 -9.91 -0.11
C MET A 378 40.59 -9.48 0.47
N ALA A 379 39.55 -10.33 0.38
CA ALA A 379 38.23 -10.07 0.96
C ALA A 379 38.28 -9.82 2.47
N GLY A 380 39.17 -10.52 3.20
CA GLY A 380 39.37 -10.39 4.64
C GLY A 380 40.53 -9.47 5.05
N SER A 381 41.19 -8.80 4.11
CA SER A 381 42.39 -8.00 4.39
C SER A 381 42.06 -6.74 5.20
N ALA A 382 43.00 -6.29 6.05
CA ALA A 382 42.94 -5.00 6.73
C ALA A 382 43.22 -3.83 5.77
N GLU A 383 43.89 -4.08 4.65
CA GLU A 383 44.24 -3.06 3.65
C GLU A 383 43.04 -2.70 2.78
N ARG A 384 42.66 -1.41 2.78
CA ARG A 384 41.53 -0.90 1.99
C ARG A 384 41.75 -1.15 0.49
N ARG A 385 42.99 -1.03 0.01
CA ARG A 385 43.32 -1.22 -1.40
C ARG A 385 43.07 -2.66 -1.86
N GLU A 386 43.48 -3.64 -1.06
CA GLU A 386 43.27 -5.07 -1.36
C GLU A 386 41.78 -5.41 -1.43
N ARG A 387 40.98 -4.91 -0.48
CA ARG A 387 39.52 -5.10 -0.52
C ARG A 387 38.89 -4.48 -1.77
N ARG A 388 39.34 -3.29 -2.19
CA ARG A 388 38.84 -2.65 -3.42
C ARG A 388 39.22 -3.41 -4.69
N LEU A 389 40.43 -3.97 -4.75
CA LEU A 389 40.86 -4.80 -5.88
C LEU A 389 40.03 -6.08 -5.95
N HIS A 390 39.77 -6.74 -4.82
CA HIS A 390 38.83 -7.86 -4.74
C HIS A 390 37.46 -7.49 -5.34
N ASP A 391 36.86 -6.40 -4.86
CA ASP A 391 35.52 -5.98 -5.29
C ASP A 391 35.50 -5.65 -6.80
N CYS A 392 36.56 -5.02 -7.31
CA CYS A 392 36.71 -4.69 -8.73
C CYS A 392 36.79 -5.95 -9.60
N VAL A 393 37.66 -6.90 -9.25
CA VAL A 393 37.83 -8.16 -10.01
C VAL A 393 36.53 -8.96 -10.01
N VAL A 394 35.86 -9.07 -8.87
CA VAL A 394 34.59 -9.79 -8.75
C VAL A 394 33.48 -9.09 -9.52
N HIS A 395 33.38 -7.76 -9.42
CA HIS A 395 32.38 -6.98 -10.16
C HIS A 395 32.56 -7.13 -11.67
N ASN A 396 33.78 -6.94 -12.17
CA ASN A 396 34.10 -7.04 -13.59
C ASN A 396 33.81 -8.44 -14.14
N LEU A 397 34.12 -9.50 -13.38
CA LEU A 397 33.83 -10.88 -13.78
C LEU A 397 32.34 -11.09 -14.09
N PHE A 398 31.44 -10.58 -13.23
CA PHE A 398 30.01 -10.77 -13.40
C PHE A 398 29.38 -9.82 -14.41
N ASP A 399 29.85 -8.57 -14.51
CA ASP A 399 29.35 -7.59 -15.50
C ASP A 399 29.68 -7.99 -16.96
N GLU A 400 30.77 -8.76 -17.12
CA GLU A 400 31.24 -9.25 -18.41
C GLU A 400 30.33 -10.32 -19.04
N TYR A 401 29.33 -10.85 -18.30
CA TYR A 401 28.46 -11.93 -18.77
C TYR A 401 27.87 -11.70 -20.17
N ARG A 402 27.40 -10.48 -20.42
CA ARG A 402 26.80 -10.04 -21.70
C ARG A 402 27.78 -10.12 -22.89
N PHE A 403 29.07 -10.21 -22.62
CA PHE A 403 30.14 -10.27 -23.61
C PHE A 403 30.78 -11.66 -23.74
N LEU A 404 30.56 -12.57 -22.78
CA LEU A 404 31.18 -13.90 -22.78
C LEU A 404 30.93 -14.72 -24.05
N ALA A 405 29.79 -14.54 -24.72
CA ALA A 405 29.51 -15.20 -26.00
C ALA A 405 30.51 -14.84 -27.12
N ARG A 406 31.27 -13.74 -26.97
CA ARG A 406 32.31 -13.28 -27.90
C ARG A 406 33.70 -13.79 -27.55
N TYR A 407 33.87 -14.43 -26.39
CA TYR A 407 35.16 -14.91 -25.95
C TYR A 407 35.63 -16.10 -26.81
N PRO A 408 36.94 -16.26 -27.04
CA PRO A 408 37.47 -17.49 -27.58
C PRO A 408 37.30 -18.65 -26.58
N ASP A 409 37.35 -19.88 -27.07
CA ASP A 409 36.97 -21.06 -26.28
C ASP A 409 37.81 -21.23 -25.01
N ARG A 410 39.11 -20.95 -25.08
CA ARG A 410 40.03 -21.12 -23.94
C ARG A 410 39.75 -20.14 -22.81
N GLU A 411 39.57 -18.87 -23.12
CA GLU A 411 39.28 -17.80 -22.17
C GLU A 411 37.89 -17.99 -21.56
N LEU A 412 36.93 -18.48 -22.36
CA LEU A 412 35.60 -18.81 -21.89
C LEU A 412 35.62 -20.01 -20.91
N GLU A 413 36.42 -21.05 -21.18
CA GLU A 413 36.63 -22.17 -20.26
C GLU A 413 37.23 -21.71 -18.92
N LEU A 414 38.28 -20.89 -18.95
CA LEU A 414 38.93 -20.34 -17.76
C LEU A 414 37.96 -19.46 -16.96
N THR A 415 37.17 -18.64 -17.65
CA THR A 415 36.16 -17.77 -17.04
C THR A 415 35.04 -18.59 -16.39
N GLY A 416 34.60 -19.68 -17.02
CA GLY A 416 33.63 -20.60 -16.43
C GLY A 416 34.15 -21.26 -15.16
N GLU A 417 35.40 -21.70 -15.16
CA GLU A 417 36.02 -22.22 -13.93
C GLU A 417 36.09 -21.17 -12.82
N LEU A 418 36.53 -19.96 -13.15
CA LEU A 418 36.66 -18.86 -12.19
C LEU A 418 35.30 -18.52 -11.57
N TRP A 419 34.26 -18.40 -12.40
CA TRP A 419 32.89 -18.10 -11.98
C TRP A 419 32.38 -19.07 -10.91
N GLY A 420 32.46 -20.38 -11.19
CA GLY A 420 32.01 -21.41 -10.26
C GLY A 420 32.82 -21.46 -8.97
N ARG A 421 34.15 -21.26 -9.05
CA ARG A 421 35.02 -21.24 -7.87
C ARG A 421 34.83 -20.00 -6.99
N VAL A 422 34.59 -18.82 -7.58
CA VAL A 422 34.26 -17.58 -6.86
C VAL A 422 32.98 -17.76 -6.05
N MET A 423 31.95 -18.35 -6.65
CA MET A 423 30.71 -18.71 -5.96
C MET A 423 30.96 -19.73 -4.84
N ALA A 424 31.70 -20.81 -5.12
CA ALA A 424 32.00 -21.86 -4.15
C ALA A 424 32.80 -21.36 -2.93
N ALA A 425 33.67 -20.37 -3.14
CA ALA A 425 34.44 -19.72 -2.07
C ALA A 425 33.64 -18.68 -1.27
N ARG A 426 32.36 -18.46 -1.59
CA ARG A 426 31.47 -17.44 -0.97
C ARG A 426 32.04 -16.01 -1.07
N LEU A 427 32.75 -15.71 -2.16
CA LEU A 427 33.26 -14.36 -2.44
C LEU A 427 32.17 -13.40 -2.92
N VAL A 428 30.99 -13.92 -3.23
CA VAL A 428 29.76 -13.14 -3.46
C VAL A 428 28.64 -13.63 -2.56
N THR A 429 27.85 -12.69 -2.05
CA THR A 429 26.69 -12.94 -1.18
C THR A 429 25.54 -12.00 -1.55
N GLY A 430 24.33 -12.24 -1.03
CA GLY A 430 23.17 -11.36 -1.25
C GLY A 430 22.82 -11.15 -2.72
N ALA A 431 22.59 -9.90 -3.13
CA ALA A 431 22.17 -9.56 -4.49
C ALA A 431 23.19 -9.98 -5.59
N PRO A 432 24.52 -9.75 -5.44
CA PRO A 432 25.52 -10.27 -6.39
C PRO A 432 25.47 -11.80 -6.59
N LEU A 433 25.25 -12.57 -5.53
CA LEU A 433 25.11 -14.02 -5.63
C LEU A 433 23.87 -14.41 -6.45
N ALA A 434 22.73 -13.73 -6.23
CA ALA A 434 21.53 -13.98 -7.01
C ALA A 434 21.71 -13.67 -8.50
N VAL A 435 22.48 -12.63 -8.84
CA VAL A 435 22.87 -12.32 -10.23
C VAL A 435 23.71 -13.47 -10.82
N ALA A 436 24.74 -13.91 -10.09
CA ALA A 436 25.63 -15.00 -10.52
C ALA A 436 24.86 -16.31 -10.79
N GLN A 437 23.90 -16.64 -9.92
CA GLN A 437 23.01 -17.80 -10.06
C GLN A 437 22.12 -17.69 -11.30
N ARG A 438 21.47 -16.53 -11.53
CA ARG A 438 20.63 -16.31 -12.71
C ARG A 438 21.41 -16.45 -14.01
N HIS A 439 22.61 -15.89 -14.08
CA HIS A 439 23.48 -16.01 -15.26
C HIS A 439 23.92 -17.45 -15.52
N LEU A 440 24.17 -18.24 -14.47
CA LEU A 440 24.51 -19.65 -14.62
C LEU A 440 23.31 -20.47 -15.13
N LEU A 441 22.09 -20.18 -14.64
CA LEU A 441 20.86 -20.80 -15.16
C LEU A 441 20.57 -20.38 -16.60
N ASP A 442 20.78 -19.11 -16.95
CA ASP A 442 20.61 -18.61 -18.32
C ASP A 442 21.60 -19.27 -19.29
N ALA A 443 22.87 -19.41 -18.87
CA ALA A 443 23.90 -20.07 -19.66
C ALA A 443 23.55 -21.53 -19.99
N LEU A 444 22.88 -22.24 -19.07
CA LEU A 444 22.50 -23.65 -19.22
C LEU A 444 21.09 -23.86 -19.80
N GLY A 445 20.17 -22.93 -19.57
CA GLY A 445 18.75 -23.07 -19.91
C GLY A 445 18.36 -22.43 -21.24
N THR A 446 18.97 -21.30 -21.58
CA THR A 446 18.61 -20.52 -22.78
C THR A 446 19.47 -20.87 -23.99
N ASN A 447 20.65 -21.44 -23.77
CA ASN A 447 21.61 -21.75 -24.83
C ASN A 447 21.51 -23.22 -25.25
N ALA A 448 21.68 -23.50 -26.55
CA ALA A 448 21.58 -24.87 -27.06
C ALA A 448 22.65 -25.79 -26.43
N PRO A 449 22.32 -27.05 -26.07
CA PRO A 449 23.31 -28.01 -25.59
C PRO A 449 24.48 -28.16 -26.56
N GLY A 450 25.71 -28.06 -26.03
CA GLY A 450 26.94 -28.10 -26.83
C GLY A 450 27.38 -26.76 -27.42
N SER A 451 26.60 -25.67 -27.26
CA SER A 451 27.08 -24.33 -27.57
C SER A 451 28.17 -23.85 -26.61
N ARG A 452 28.94 -22.83 -27.00
CA ARG A 452 30.03 -22.26 -26.19
C ARG A 452 29.54 -21.75 -24.82
N MET A 453 28.41 -21.04 -24.79
CA MET A 453 27.81 -20.56 -23.53
C MET A 453 27.27 -21.70 -22.67
N HIS A 454 26.72 -22.75 -23.28
CA HIS A 454 26.35 -23.97 -22.56
C HIS A 454 27.57 -24.65 -21.92
N ALA A 455 28.69 -24.74 -22.66
CA ALA A 455 29.94 -25.30 -22.16
C ALA A 455 30.52 -24.49 -20.99
N PHE A 456 30.47 -23.15 -21.07
CA PHE A 456 30.77 -22.25 -19.95
C PHE A 456 29.92 -22.58 -18.72
N GLY A 457 28.60 -22.68 -18.90
CA GLY A 457 27.67 -23.00 -17.81
C GLY A 457 27.99 -24.35 -17.16
N LEU A 458 28.28 -25.38 -17.96
CA LEU A 458 28.69 -26.69 -17.43
C LEU A 458 30.01 -26.61 -16.65
N ARG A 459 30.98 -25.83 -17.13
CA ARG A 459 32.28 -25.65 -16.47
C ARG A 459 32.12 -24.98 -15.10
N ALA A 460 31.31 -23.92 -15.04
CA ALA A 460 31.00 -23.20 -13.80
C ALA A 460 30.22 -24.08 -12.81
N ALA A 461 29.20 -24.78 -13.29
CA ALA A 461 28.40 -25.67 -12.44
C ALA A 461 29.24 -26.82 -11.85
N ARG A 462 30.18 -27.41 -12.61
CA ARG A 462 31.12 -28.42 -12.09
C ARG A 462 32.04 -27.85 -11.01
N ALA A 463 32.56 -26.64 -11.19
CA ALA A 463 33.38 -25.98 -10.17
C ALA A 463 32.58 -25.67 -8.90
N LEU A 464 31.28 -25.39 -9.03
CA LEU A 464 30.37 -25.10 -7.92
C LEU A 464 29.83 -26.37 -7.22
N ALA A 465 29.83 -27.52 -7.90
CA ALA A 465 29.18 -28.76 -7.46
C ALA A 465 29.42 -29.15 -5.98
N PRO A 466 30.65 -29.06 -5.42
CA PRO A 466 30.91 -29.42 -4.02
C PRO A 466 30.19 -28.54 -2.99
N ARG A 467 29.73 -27.35 -3.40
CA ARG A 467 29.10 -26.34 -2.53
C ARG A 467 27.62 -26.11 -2.84
N LEU A 468 27.05 -26.82 -3.82
CA LEU A 468 25.61 -26.76 -4.10
C LEU A 468 24.69 -27.00 -2.88
N PRO A 469 25.05 -27.84 -1.88
CA PRO A 469 24.24 -27.97 -0.66
C PRO A 469 24.04 -26.67 0.13
N ASP A 470 24.89 -25.66 -0.08
CA ASP A 470 24.70 -24.33 0.52
C ASP A 470 23.47 -23.59 -0.04
N TRP A 471 22.94 -24.00 -1.21
CA TRP A 471 21.84 -23.33 -1.92
C TRP A 471 20.86 -24.36 -2.50
N PRO A 472 20.00 -24.99 -1.67
CA PRO A 472 19.14 -26.10 -2.10
C PRO A 472 18.11 -25.70 -3.17
N GLU A 473 17.55 -24.49 -3.09
CA GLU A 473 16.60 -23.97 -4.10
C GLU A 473 17.27 -23.78 -5.46
N PHE A 474 18.46 -23.19 -5.47
CA PHE A 474 19.26 -23.04 -6.69
C PHE A 474 19.70 -24.40 -7.24
N ALA A 475 20.07 -25.35 -6.38
CA ALA A 475 20.43 -26.70 -6.79
C ALA A 475 19.25 -27.45 -7.45
N ALA A 476 18.02 -27.22 -6.99
CA ALA A 476 16.82 -27.77 -7.63
C ALA A 476 16.64 -27.22 -9.05
N GLN A 477 16.74 -25.90 -9.22
CA GLN A 477 16.66 -25.25 -10.54
C GLN A 477 17.78 -25.72 -11.48
N LEU A 478 18.99 -25.88 -10.95
CA LEU A 478 20.13 -26.37 -11.72
C LEU A 478 19.93 -27.83 -12.19
N ALA A 479 19.31 -28.68 -11.37
CA ALA A 479 19.05 -30.08 -11.72
C ALA A 479 18.11 -30.24 -12.91
N GLU A 480 17.20 -29.28 -13.10
CA GLU A 480 16.23 -29.23 -14.20
C GLU A 480 16.81 -28.70 -15.51
N ALA A 481 17.98 -28.07 -15.47
CA ALA A 481 18.56 -27.47 -16.67
C ALA A 481 18.88 -28.54 -17.75
N PRO A 482 18.67 -28.20 -19.04
CA PRO A 482 18.91 -29.12 -20.14
C PRO A 482 20.41 -29.39 -20.29
N GLY A 483 20.79 -30.53 -20.88
CA GLY A 483 22.18 -30.80 -21.24
C GLY A 483 23.19 -30.92 -20.09
N LEU A 484 22.75 -31.07 -18.83
CA LEU A 484 23.62 -31.45 -17.71
C LEU A 484 24.15 -32.88 -17.86
N ASP A 485 25.42 -33.07 -17.51
CA ASP A 485 25.97 -34.42 -17.39
C ASP A 485 25.37 -35.17 -16.19
N PRO A 486 25.30 -36.53 -16.24
CA PRO A 486 24.64 -37.31 -15.20
C PRO A 486 25.20 -37.11 -13.79
N ALA A 487 26.52 -36.89 -13.66
CA ALA A 487 27.18 -36.70 -12.37
C ALA A 487 26.78 -35.36 -11.73
N LEU A 488 26.79 -34.28 -12.53
CA LEU A 488 26.37 -32.96 -12.08
C LEU A 488 24.87 -32.93 -11.74
N ARG A 489 24.02 -33.58 -12.55
CA ARG A 489 22.58 -33.69 -12.25
C ARG A 489 22.33 -34.44 -10.94
N ALA A 490 23.06 -35.53 -10.69
CA ALA A 490 22.97 -36.27 -9.44
C ALA A 490 23.41 -35.42 -8.24
N ALA A 491 24.52 -34.68 -8.37
CA ALA A 491 25.00 -33.76 -7.32
C ALA A 491 23.98 -32.66 -7.00
N ALA A 492 23.41 -32.02 -8.03
CA ALA A 492 22.39 -30.98 -7.86
C ALA A 492 21.10 -31.53 -7.23
N THR A 493 20.63 -32.69 -7.67
CA THR A 493 19.45 -33.35 -7.09
C THR A 493 19.68 -33.76 -5.63
N GLY A 494 20.87 -34.25 -5.30
CA GLY A 494 21.25 -34.58 -3.91
C GLY A 494 21.27 -33.35 -3.01
N ALA A 495 21.87 -32.26 -3.47
CA ALA A 495 21.91 -30.99 -2.76
C ALA A 495 20.52 -30.38 -2.51
N ALA A 496 19.61 -30.48 -3.49
CA ALA A 496 18.23 -30.00 -3.36
C ALA A 496 17.44 -30.71 -2.24
N ARG A 497 17.71 -32.00 -2.02
CA ARG A 497 17.00 -32.82 -1.01
C ARG A 497 17.57 -32.66 0.40
N GLY A 498 18.85 -32.33 0.55
CA GLY A 498 19.54 -32.24 1.84
C GLY A 498 19.21 -31.00 2.67
N GLY A 499 18.59 -29.96 2.07
CA GLY A 499 18.30 -28.69 2.75
C GLY A 499 17.02 -28.66 3.61
N GLY A 500 16.27 -29.76 3.70
CA GLY A 500 14.93 -29.80 4.31
C GLY A 500 14.86 -30.17 5.80
N ASP A 501 15.96 -30.56 6.46
CA ASP A 501 15.89 -31.25 7.76
C ASP A 501 16.63 -30.53 8.93
N GLY A 502 16.83 -29.20 8.82
CA GLY A 502 17.67 -28.42 9.74
C GLY A 502 16.98 -27.37 10.62
N GLY A 503 15.66 -27.44 10.83
CA GLY A 503 14.89 -26.40 11.53
C GLY A 503 13.91 -26.95 12.56
N GLY A 504 14.41 -27.57 13.62
CA GLY A 504 13.57 -28.18 14.65
C GLY A 504 14.28 -28.40 15.99
N ASP A 505 15.01 -27.40 16.49
CA ASP A 505 15.52 -27.44 17.87
C ASP A 505 14.37 -27.17 18.86
N GLY A 506 13.65 -28.24 19.18
CA GLY A 506 12.84 -28.34 20.39
C GLY A 506 13.76 -28.39 21.60
N ALA A 507 13.93 -27.25 22.26
CA ALA A 507 14.53 -27.16 23.58
C ALA A 507 13.65 -27.89 24.62
N SER A 508 13.93 -29.18 24.83
CA SER A 508 13.47 -29.92 26.01
C SER A 508 14.59 -29.92 27.04
N SER A 509 14.44 -29.09 28.07
CA SER A 509 15.28 -29.12 29.29
C SER A 509 15.23 -30.48 29.98
N PRO A 510 16.34 -30.99 30.53
CA PRO A 510 16.30 -32.05 31.51
C PRO A 510 16.06 -31.44 32.90
N GLY A 511 14.88 -31.71 33.46
CA GLY A 511 14.56 -31.42 34.86
C GLY A 511 15.40 -32.27 35.79
N ALA A 512 15.99 -31.62 36.79
CA ALA A 512 16.64 -32.23 37.94
C ALA A 512 15.63 -32.96 38.83
N GLY A 513 16.12 -33.94 39.58
CA GLY A 513 15.32 -34.97 40.25
C GLY A 513 14.56 -34.52 41.49
N GLY A 514 13.71 -35.44 41.96
CA GLY A 514 12.82 -35.29 43.11
C GLY A 514 11.66 -36.26 43.02
#